data_AF-A0A7W2RBM1-F1
#
_entry.id   AF-A0A7W2RBM1-F1
#
_cell.length_a   1.000
_cell.length_b   1.000
_cell.length_c   1.000
_cell.angle_alpha   90.00
_cell.angle_beta   90.00
_cell.angle_gamma   90.00
#
_symmetry.space_group_name_H-M   'P 1'
#
loop_
_entity.id
_entity.type
_entity.pdbx_description
1 polymer ?
#
loop_
_entity_poly.entity_id
_entity_poly.type
_entity_poly.pdbx_seq_one_letter_code
_entity_poly.pdbx_strand_id
1 'polypeptide(L)'
;MKYTLSTLFIMMLLTLASCDKGADSPRGFSLPKGNMETGKAVFLKFECLACHTLKGVEDPNIVKQLDMSIVLGGEKTKIVTYAELVTSIINPSHKFSPLHFAKQKTPEGKSKMKVFNDVMTVSELIDLVSFLQKNYTLSPYKQTKYQYYPQ
;
A
#
# COMPACT_ATOMS: atom_id res chain seq x y z
N MET A 1 12.11 -42.87 -20.66
CA MET A 1 10.94 -41.97 -20.80
C MET A 1 10.36 -41.49 -19.46
N LYS A 2 10.04 -42.35 -18.48
CA LYS A 2 9.48 -41.90 -17.18
C LYS A 2 10.44 -40.99 -16.38
N TYR A 3 11.72 -41.35 -16.33
CA TYR A 3 12.72 -40.58 -15.58
C TYR A 3 13.13 -39.28 -16.31
N THR A 4 13.17 -39.29 -17.64
CA THR A 4 13.51 -38.11 -18.47
C THR A 4 12.46 -37.00 -18.36
N LEU A 5 11.18 -37.36 -18.25
CA LEU A 5 10.10 -36.40 -18.02
C LEU A 5 10.14 -35.83 -16.59
N SER A 6 10.48 -36.68 -15.61
CA SER A 6 10.62 -36.25 -14.21
C SER A 6 11.82 -35.31 -14.00
N THR A 7 12.96 -35.58 -14.65
CA THR A 7 14.13 -34.69 -14.59
C THR A 7 13.86 -33.34 -15.23
N LEU A 8 13.12 -33.30 -16.35
CA LEU A 8 12.75 -32.05 -17.01
C LEU A 8 11.82 -31.19 -16.14
N PHE A 9 10.87 -31.84 -15.45
CA PHE A 9 9.96 -31.16 -14.53
C PHE A 9 10.69 -30.57 -13.31
N ILE A 10 11.64 -31.32 -12.73
CA ILE A 10 12.48 -30.82 -11.62
C ILE A 10 13.33 -29.63 -12.07
N MET A 11 13.91 -29.68 -13.27
CA MET A 11 14.71 -28.58 -13.81
C MET A 11 13.86 -27.31 -14.04
N MET A 12 12.61 -27.47 -14.47
CA MET A 12 11.67 -26.36 -14.62
C MET A 12 11.23 -25.75 -13.28
N LEU A 13 11.09 -26.55 -12.22
CA LEU A 13 10.79 -26.05 -10.88
C LEU A 13 11.96 -25.23 -10.29
N LEU A 14 13.21 -25.64 -10.57
CA LEU A 14 14.41 -24.94 -10.09
C LEU A 14 14.59 -23.55 -10.72
N THR A 15 14.24 -23.38 -12.00
CA THR A 15 14.35 -22.07 -12.68
C THR A 15 13.32 -21.06 -12.18
N LEU A 16 12.13 -21.52 -11.80
CA LEU A 16 11.06 -20.67 -11.25
C LEU A 16 11.42 -20.08 -9.86
N ALA A 17 12.25 -20.76 -9.07
CA ALA A 17 12.66 -20.29 -7.74
C ALA A 17 13.63 -19.10 -7.77
N SER A 18 14.26 -18.81 -8.92
CA SER A 18 15.24 -17.72 -9.06
C SER A 18 14.63 -16.37 -9.43
N CYS A 19 13.38 -16.31 -9.89
CA CYS A 19 12.76 -15.07 -10.38
C CYS A 19 12.57 -13.98 -9.31
N ASP A 20 12.66 -14.34 -8.02
CA ASP A 20 12.45 -13.41 -6.89
C ASP A 20 13.76 -13.19 -6.10
N LYS A 21 14.92 -13.22 -6.78
CA LYS A 21 16.23 -12.88 -6.20
C LYS A 21 16.97 -11.78 -6.98
N GLY A 22 16.30 -11.14 -7.92
CA GLY A 22 16.86 -10.02 -8.68
C GLY A 22 16.98 -8.74 -7.85
N ALA A 23 17.57 -7.70 -8.45
CA ALA A 23 17.76 -6.39 -7.80
C ALA A 23 16.45 -5.74 -7.33
N ASP A 24 15.33 -6.07 -7.97
CA ASP A 24 14.00 -5.55 -7.63
C ASP A 24 13.26 -6.42 -6.60
N SER A 25 13.90 -7.46 -6.04
CA SER A 25 13.23 -8.32 -5.04
C SER A 25 12.94 -7.54 -3.76
N PRO A 26 11.71 -7.59 -3.23
CA PRO A 26 11.39 -6.99 -1.94
C PRO A 26 11.93 -7.81 -0.75
N ARG A 27 12.55 -8.98 -1.00
CA ARG A 27 13.05 -9.86 0.07
C ARG A 27 14.18 -9.18 0.84
N GLY A 28 14.08 -9.22 2.17
CA GLY A 28 15.05 -8.60 3.07
C GLY A 28 14.85 -7.10 3.25
N PHE A 29 13.96 -6.45 2.48
CA PHE A 29 13.58 -5.07 2.74
C PHE A 29 12.78 -5.00 4.05
N SER A 30 13.30 -4.23 5.01
CA SER A 30 12.61 -3.94 6.26
C SER A 30 12.90 -2.51 6.66
N LEU A 31 11.88 -1.83 7.18
CA LEU A 31 12.07 -0.54 7.82
C LEU A 31 12.41 -0.76 9.30
N PRO A 32 13.25 0.10 9.88
CA PRO A 32 13.36 0.17 11.33
C PRO A 32 12.01 0.62 11.93
N LYS A 33 11.84 0.39 13.23
CA LYS A 33 10.65 0.84 13.94
C LYS A 33 10.65 2.37 14.02
N GLY A 34 9.60 3.01 13.52
CA GLY A 34 9.40 4.45 13.65
C GLY A 34 8.59 4.84 14.88
N ASN A 35 8.51 6.16 15.10
CA ASN A 35 7.73 6.80 16.14
C ASN A 35 6.37 7.27 15.59
N MET A 36 5.28 6.85 16.24
CA MET A 36 3.92 7.12 15.75
C MET A 36 3.51 8.59 15.92
N GLU A 37 3.93 9.22 17.02
CA GLU A 37 3.60 10.60 17.35
C GLU A 37 4.26 11.56 16.34
N THR A 38 5.53 11.31 16.04
CA THR A 38 6.29 11.99 14.99
C THR A 38 5.67 11.71 13.63
N GLY A 39 5.27 10.47 13.35
CA GLY A 39 4.59 10.11 12.11
C GLY A 39 3.28 10.87 11.89
N LYS A 40 2.50 11.11 12.96
CA LYS A 40 1.32 11.97 12.91
C LYS A 40 1.70 13.41 12.58
N ALA A 41 2.77 13.94 13.18
CA ALA A 41 3.25 15.28 12.88
C ALA A 41 3.70 15.39 11.41
N VAL A 42 4.38 14.37 10.87
CA VAL A 42 4.75 14.28 9.45
C VAL A 42 3.51 14.26 8.55
N PHE A 43 2.48 13.48 8.91
CA PHE A 43 1.23 13.40 8.15
C PHE A 43 0.53 14.77 8.02
N LEU A 44 0.58 15.60 9.07
CA LEU A 44 0.06 16.96 9.05
C LEU A 44 1.00 17.94 8.33
N LYS A 45 2.31 17.85 8.58
CA LYS A 45 3.34 18.69 7.95
C LYS A 45 3.28 18.63 6.42
N PHE A 46 3.10 17.44 5.86
CA PHE A 46 2.99 17.24 4.41
C PHE A 46 1.54 17.35 3.89
N GLU A 47 0.64 17.90 4.71
CA GLU A 47 -0.76 18.18 4.38
C GLU A 47 -1.49 16.99 3.77
N CYS A 48 -1.23 15.78 4.27
CA CYS A 48 -1.83 14.57 3.71
C CYS A 48 -3.37 14.61 3.78
N LEU A 49 -3.92 15.34 4.77
CA LEU A 49 -5.36 15.58 4.92
C LEU A 49 -6.00 16.44 3.83
N ALA A 50 -5.22 17.12 2.98
CA ALA A 50 -5.76 17.87 1.85
C ALA A 50 -6.52 16.94 0.89
N CYS A 51 -6.04 15.70 0.73
CA CYS A 51 -6.64 14.70 -0.15
C CYS A 51 -7.10 13.43 0.59
N HIS A 52 -6.61 13.19 1.79
CA HIS A 52 -6.92 11.98 2.55
C HIS A 52 -7.81 12.26 3.75
N THR A 53 -8.59 11.25 4.13
CA THR A 53 -9.31 11.22 5.41
C THR A 53 -8.79 10.06 6.25
N LEU A 54 -8.63 10.30 7.55
CA LEU A 54 -8.18 9.31 8.50
C LEU A 54 -9.00 9.46 9.78
N LYS A 55 -9.61 8.36 10.25
CA LYS A 55 -10.50 8.38 11.41
C LYS A 55 -9.77 8.91 12.65
N GLY A 56 -10.34 9.93 13.30
CA GLY A 56 -9.79 10.52 14.52
C GLY A 56 -8.62 11.47 14.30
N VAL A 57 -8.38 11.91 13.05
CA VAL A 57 -7.32 12.86 12.71
C VAL A 57 -7.90 13.96 11.85
N GLU A 58 -7.88 15.18 12.37
CA GLU A 58 -8.41 16.37 11.71
C GLU A 58 -7.46 17.55 11.98
N ASP A 59 -7.41 18.48 11.04
CA ASP A 59 -6.71 19.76 11.18
C ASP A 59 -7.53 20.82 10.42
N PRO A 60 -8.11 21.81 11.11
CA PRO A 60 -8.93 22.83 10.45
C PRO A 60 -8.12 23.78 9.57
N ASN A 61 -6.79 23.81 9.71
CA ASN A 61 -5.93 24.68 8.92
C ASN A 61 -5.60 24.08 7.54
N ILE A 62 -5.81 22.78 7.36
CA ILE A 62 -5.56 22.11 6.07
C ILE A 62 -6.80 22.23 5.19
N VAL A 63 -6.66 22.95 4.08
CA VAL A 63 -7.74 23.12 3.09
C VAL A 63 -7.95 21.82 2.34
N LYS A 64 -9.12 21.20 2.51
CA LYS A 64 -9.48 19.96 1.83
C LYS A 64 -9.83 20.21 0.37
N GLN A 65 -9.29 19.38 -0.51
CA GLN A 65 -9.71 19.32 -1.90
C GLN A 65 -10.95 18.44 -2.01
N LEU A 66 -12.14 19.07 -1.96
CA LEU A 66 -13.45 18.41 -1.83
C LEU A 66 -13.72 17.31 -2.87
N ASP A 67 -13.15 17.43 -4.06
CA ASP A 67 -13.28 16.47 -5.15
C ASP A 67 -12.33 15.25 -5.06
N MET A 68 -11.41 15.26 -4.10
CA MET A 68 -10.36 14.27 -3.91
C MET A 68 -10.31 13.86 -2.43
N SER A 69 -11.29 13.08 -1.99
CA SER A 69 -11.28 12.50 -0.64
C SER A 69 -11.03 10.98 -0.73
N ILE A 70 -9.87 10.55 -0.24
CA ILE A 70 -9.45 9.15 -0.22
C ILE A 70 -9.32 8.70 1.23
N VAL A 71 -10.09 7.69 1.62
CA VAL A 71 -10.07 7.16 2.99
C VAL A 71 -8.84 6.28 3.22
N LEU A 72 -8.05 6.61 4.24
CA LEU A 72 -6.94 5.83 4.76
C LEU A 72 -7.34 5.06 6.02
N GLY A 73 -6.58 4.00 6.33
CA GLY A 73 -6.83 3.12 7.47
C GLY A 73 -8.03 2.18 7.30
N GLY A 74 -8.55 1.73 8.44
CA GLY A 74 -9.73 0.90 8.57
C GLY A 74 -9.49 -0.59 8.34
N GLU A 75 -10.59 -1.33 8.27
CA GLU A 75 -10.58 -2.77 8.03
C GLU A 75 -10.22 -3.10 6.58
N LYS A 76 -9.29 -4.04 6.41
CA LYS A 76 -8.88 -4.58 5.11
C LYS A 76 -8.97 -6.09 5.11
N THR A 77 -9.26 -6.67 3.96
CA THR A 77 -9.31 -8.14 3.77
C THR A 77 -7.92 -8.78 3.69
N LYS A 78 -6.87 -7.96 3.57
CA LYS A 78 -5.46 -8.37 3.54
C LYS A 78 -4.65 -7.47 4.45
N ILE A 79 -3.56 -8.00 4.97
CA ILE A 79 -2.60 -7.23 5.78
C ILE A 79 -2.01 -6.14 4.88
N VAL A 80 -2.09 -4.89 5.34
CA VAL A 80 -1.39 -3.77 4.72
C VAL A 80 0.01 -3.71 5.29
N THR A 81 1.00 -3.93 4.43
CA THR A 81 2.41 -4.02 4.84
C THR A 81 3.11 -2.66 4.82
N TYR A 82 4.23 -2.54 5.54
CA TYR A 82 5.08 -1.34 5.45
C TYR A 82 5.58 -1.09 4.02
N ALA A 83 5.97 -2.15 3.29
CA ALA A 83 6.44 -2.03 1.92
C ALA A 83 5.35 -1.46 0.99
N GLU A 84 4.09 -1.89 1.16
CA GLU A 84 2.97 -1.32 0.42
C GLU A 84 2.76 0.17 0.75
N LEU A 85 2.76 0.54 2.03
CA LEU A 85 2.60 1.94 2.45
C LEU A 85 3.73 2.82 1.93
N VAL A 86 4.98 2.39 2.07
CA VAL A 86 6.15 3.09 1.50
C VAL A 86 5.97 3.29 0.01
N THR A 87 5.67 2.21 -0.72
CA THR A 87 5.49 2.26 -2.18
C THR A 87 4.39 3.23 -2.58
N SER A 88 3.26 3.23 -1.86
CA SER A 88 2.16 4.17 -2.11
C SER A 88 2.53 5.63 -1.87
N ILE A 89 3.45 5.93 -0.96
CA ILE A 89 3.91 7.30 -0.67
C ILE A 89 4.95 7.76 -1.69
N ILE A 90 5.98 6.94 -1.96
CA ILE A 90 7.12 7.35 -2.81
C ILE A 90 6.88 7.14 -4.30
N ASN A 91 5.90 6.30 -4.65
CA ASN A 91 5.48 6.03 -6.02
C ASN A 91 3.94 5.96 -6.11
N PRO A 92 3.25 7.10 -5.95
CA PRO A 92 1.78 7.14 -5.87
C PRO A 92 1.08 6.71 -7.17
N SER A 93 1.82 6.55 -8.27
CA SER A 93 1.27 6.03 -9.53
C SER A 93 1.38 4.51 -9.71
N HIS A 94 2.09 3.81 -8.82
CA HIS A 94 2.36 2.38 -8.95
C HIS A 94 1.11 1.50 -8.87
N LYS A 95 0.14 1.86 -8.01
CA LYS A 95 -1.05 1.06 -7.77
C LYS A 95 -2.27 1.94 -7.62
N PHE A 96 -3.19 1.79 -8.57
CA PHE A 96 -4.48 2.48 -8.58
C PHE A 96 -5.64 1.50 -8.60
N SER A 97 -6.66 1.77 -7.79
CA SER A 97 -7.93 1.06 -7.92
C SER A 97 -8.60 1.43 -9.24
N PRO A 98 -9.11 0.46 -10.00
CA PRO A 98 -9.88 0.72 -11.21
C PRO A 98 -11.22 1.46 -10.98
N LEU A 99 -11.61 1.76 -9.75
CA LEU A 99 -12.88 2.44 -9.47
C LEU A 99 -12.73 3.96 -9.28
N HIS A 100 -11.49 4.49 -9.26
CA HIS A 100 -11.20 5.87 -8.89
C HIS A 100 -10.55 6.69 -10.04
N PHE A 101 -10.96 6.44 -11.28
CA PHE A 101 -10.15 6.78 -12.45
C PHE A 101 -10.05 8.26 -12.84
N ALA A 102 -11.15 9.03 -12.88
CA ALA A 102 -11.10 10.32 -13.58
C ALA A 102 -10.60 11.47 -12.68
N LYS A 103 -11.11 11.57 -11.45
CA LYS A 103 -10.83 12.73 -10.59
C LYS A 103 -9.43 12.73 -9.98
N GLN A 104 -8.85 11.54 -9.75
CA GLN A 104 -7.58 11.36 -9.02
C GLN A 104 -6.37 11.22 -9.94
N LYS A 105 -6.57 11.22 -11.27
CA LYS A 105 -5.51 11.07 -12.26
C LYS A 105 -5.35 12.30 -13.13
N THR A 106 -4.13 12.57 -13.56
CA THR A 106 -3.84 13.51 -14.63
C THR A 106 -4.35 12.97 -15.98
N PRO A 107 -4.45 13.80 -17.03
CA PRO A 107 -4.81 13.33 -18.37
C PRO A 107 -3.90 12.21 -18.90
N GLU A 108 -2.64 12.18 -18.45
CA GLU A 108 -1.62 11.16 -18.80
C GLU A 108 -1.74 9.88 -17.94
N GLY A 109 -2.74 9.80 -17.06
CA GLY A 109 -3.02 8.64 -16.24
C GLY A 109 -2.18 8.52 -14.96
N LYS A 110 -1.39 9.54 -14.60
CA LYS A 110 -0.58 9.58 -13.37
C LYS A 110 -1.38 10.05 -12.17
N SER A 111 -0.90 9.74 -10.96
CA SER A 111 -1.49 10.27 -9.73
C SER A 111 -1.44 11.79 -9.66
N LYS A 112 -2.51 12.41 -9.17
CA LYS A 112 -2.48 13.82 -8.73
C LYS A 112 -1.83 14.02 -7.35
N MET A 113 -1.56 12.94 -6.61
CA MET A 113 -0.85 13.03 -5.34
C MET A 113 0.56 13.60 -5.56
N LYS A 114 0.92 14.60 -4.77
CA LYS A 114 2.26 15.20 -4.80
C LYS A 114 3.32 14.15 -4.48
N VAL A 115 4.44 14.18 -5.21
CA VAL A 115 5.62 13.36 -4.93
C VAL A 115 6.49 14.10 -3.92
N PHE A 116 6.90 13.41 -2.86
CA PHE A 116 7.67 13.99 -1.75
C PHE A 116 9.13 13.52 -1.68
N ASN A 117 9.59 12.75 -2.66
CA ASN A 117 10.88 12.04 -2.62
C ASN A 117 12.08 12.98 -2.41
N ASP A 118 11.99 14.22 -2.86
CA ASP A 118 13.08 15.20 -2.75
C ASP A 118 13.04 16.04 -1.46
N VAL A 119 11.95 15.95 -0.68
CA VAL A 119 11.68 16.84 0.46
C VAL A 119 11.36 16.12 1.77
N MET A 120 10.86 14.87 1.69
CA MET A 120 10.59 14.04 2.85
C MET A 120 11.83 13.22 3.16
N THR A 121 12.35 13.38 4.38
CA THR A 121 13.49 12.58 4.83
C THR A 121 13.10 11.12 5.03
N VAL A 122 14.08 10.23 4.98
CA VAL A 122 13.86 8.79 5.25
C VAL A 122 13.28 8.56 6.65
N SER A 123 13.75 9.32 7.65
CA SER A 123 13.22 9.26 9.02
C SER A 123 11.74 9.64 9.08
N GLU A 124 11.35 10.73 8.42
CA GLU A 124 9.94 11.14 8.36
C GLU A 124 9.07 10.09 7.67
N LEU A 125 9.57 9.47 6.59
CA LEU A 125 8.85 8.38 5.91
C LEU A 125 8.67 7.16 6.82
N ILE A 126 9.71 6.76 7.55
CA ILE A 126 9.66 5.64 8.52
C ILE A 126 8.60 5.90 9.60
N ASP A 127 8.60 7.10 10.16
CA ASP A 127 7.67 7.50 11.21
C ASP A 127 6.24 7.60 10.67
N LEU A 128 6.06 8.20 9.49
CA LEU A 128 4.78 8.30 8.79
C LEU A 128 4.17 6.92 8.51
N VAL A 129 4.97 5.98 8.02
CA VAL A 129 4.53 4.60 7.75
C VAL A 129 4.15 3.89 9.05
N SER A 130 4.92 4.10 10.12
CA SER A 130 4.62 3.53 11.44
C SER A 130 3.31 4.06 12.01
N PHE A 131 3.04 5.36 11.86
CA PHE A 131 1.76 5.97 12.20
C PHE A 131 0.61 5.42 11.36
N LEU A 132 0.75 5.37 10.03
CA LEU A 132 -0.29 4.89 9.13
C LEU A 132 -0.66 3.43 9.41
N GLN A 133 0.33 2.54 9.57
CA GLN A 133 0.09 1.12 9.74
C GLN A 133 -0.80 0.81 10.95
N LYS A 134 -0.63 1.55 12.05
CA LYS A 134 -1.45 1.37 13.27
C LYS A 134 -2.95 1.60 13.03
N ASN A 135 -3.30 2.36 11.99
CA ASN A 135 -4.67 2.69 11.64
C ASN A 135 -5.34 1.62 10.74
N TYR A 136 -4.64 0.54 10.39
CA TYR A 136 -5.20 -0.58 9.62
C TYR A 136 -5.43 -1.80 10.50
N THR A 137 -6.55 -2.48 10.26
CA THR A 137 -6.87 -3.76 10.91
C THR A 137 -7.25 -4.81 9.87
N LEU A 138 -6.94 -6.07 10.16
CA LEU A 138 -7.36 -7.18 9.31
C LEU A 138 -8.82 -7.52 9.64
N SER A 139 -9.70 -7.45 8.65
CA SER A 139 -11.09 -7.89 8.79
C SER A 139 -11.12 -9.42 8.91
N PRO A 140 -11.87 -9.99 9.87
CA PRO A 140 -12.00 -11.43 10.00
C PRO A 140 -12.56 -12.05 8.72
N TYR A 141 -12.05 -13.23 8.35
CA TYR A 141 -12.58 -13.96 7.21
C TYR A 141 -14.05 -14.33 7.45
N LYS A 142 -14.96 -13.78 6.63
CA LYS A 142 -16.37 -14.18 6.62
C LYS A 142 -16.53 -15.36 5.67
N GLN A 143 -16.84 -16.53 6.23
CA GLN A 143 -17.16 -17.73 5.45
C GLN A 143 -18.33 -17.44 4.49
N THR A 144 -18.19 -17.87 3.23
CA THR A 144 -19.26 -17.77 2.23
C THR A 144 -20.43 -18.63 2.69
N LYS A 145 -21.61 -18.03 2.88
CA LYS A 145 -22.85 -18.77 3.10
C LYS A 145 -23.39 -19.24 1.74
N TYR A 146 -23.21 -20.51 1.42
CA TYR A 146 -23.81 -21.10 0.23
C TYR A 146 -25.33 -21.14 0.39
N GLN A 147 -26.05 -20.64 -0.62
CA GLN A 147 -27.49 -20.85 -0.75
C GLN A 147 -27.70 -22.31 -1.14
N TYR A 148 -28.45 -23.07 -0.35
CA TYR A 148 -28.83 -24.43 -0.69
C TYR A 148 -29.84 -24.39 -1.85
N TYR A 149 -29.44 -24.88 -3.02
CA TYR A 149 -30.36 -25.11 -4.13
C TYR A 149 -30.85 -26.56 -4.05
N PRO A 150 -32.12 -26.82 -3.66
CA PRO A 150 -32.69 -28.16 -3.72
C PRO A 150 -32.74 -28.64 -5.18
N GLN A 151 -32.45 -29.94 -5.37
CA GLN A 151 -32.57 -30.63 -6.66
C GLN A 151 -34.02 -30.98 -6.97
#